data_AF-A0A955UI91-F1
#
_entry.id   AF-A0A955UI91-F1
#
_cell.length_a   1.000
_cell.length_b   1.000
_cell.length_c   1.000
_cell.angle_alpha   90.00
_cell.angle_beta   90.00
_cell.angle_gamma   90.00
#
_symmetry.space_group_name_H-M   'P 1'
#
loop_
_entity.id
_entity.type
_entity.pdbx_description
1 polymer ?
#
loop_
_entity_poly.entity_id
_entity_poly.type
_entity_poly.pdbx_seq_one_letter_code
_entity_poly.pdbx_strand_id
1 'polypeptide(L)'
;MESDIRRRIEEEIDALRRVRDELRVKVHLGAAEVQETWQKAEKSWGHLEGRLKVLRDVAQESGEDVAEAARLLAGEIREAYQHVRRFL
;
A
#
# COMPACT_ATOMS: atom_id res chain seq x y z
N MET A 1 15.29 -6.44 -16.95
CA MET A 1 13.84 -6.31 -17.22
C MET A 1 13.01 -6.81 -16.05
N GLU A 2 13.14 -8.06 -15.59
CA GLU A 2 12.37 -8.56 -14.42
C GLU A 2 12.82 -8.00 -13.06
N SER A 3 14.12 -7.77 -12.85
CA SER A 3 14.62 -7.08 -11.65
C SER A 3 14.06 -5.65 -11.54
N ASP A 4 13.73 -5.05 -12.69
CA ASP A 4 13.20 -3.69 -12.77
C ASP A 4 11.75 -3.63 -12.30
N ILE A 5 10.98 -4.71 -12.47
CA ILE A 5 9.60 -4.79 -11.98
C ILE A 5 9.58 -4.81 -10.45
N ARG A 6 10.40 -5.66 -9.82
CA ARG A 6 10.50 -5.72 -8.35
C ARG A 6 10.95 -4.38 -7.77
N ARG A 7 12.00 -3.77 -8.36
CA ARG A 7 12.48 -2.45 -7.94
C ARG A 7 11.38 -1.37 -8.04
N ARG A 8 10.63 -1.32 -9.14
CA ARG A 8 9.52 -0.35 -9.31
C ARG A 8 8.43 -0.54 -8.26
N ILE A 9 8.05 -1.79 -7.96
CA ILE A 9 7.06 -2.09 -6.92
C ILE A 9 7.58 -1.63 -5.55
N GLU A 10 8.85 -1.87 -5.24
CA GLU A 10 9.47 -1.40 -3.99
C GLU A 10 9.45 0.13 -3.88
N GLU A 11 9.84 0.84 -4.94
CA GLU A 11 9.82 2.31 -5.00
C GLU A 11 8.40 2.87 -4.81
N GLU A 12 7.40 2.27 -5.46
CA GLU A 12 5.99 2.68 -5.31
C GLU A 12 5.48 2.51 -3.88
N ILE A 13 5.89 1.43 -3.22
CA ILE A 13 5.46 1.09 -1.87
C ILE A 13 6.17 1.96 -0.83
N ASP A 14 7.45 2.27 -1.05
CA ASP A 14 8.17 3.22 -0.22
C ASP A 14 7.58 4.63 -0.33
N ALA A 15 7.10 5.04 -1.51
CA ALA A 15 6.36 6.29 -1.65
C ALA A 15 5.04 6.24 -0.85
N LEU A 16 4.30 5.12 -0.87
CA LEU A 16 3.09 4.97 -0.08
C LEU A 16 3.36 4.93 1.44
N ARG A 17 4.50 4.37 1.88
CA ARG A 17 4.93 4.40 3.29
C ARG A 17 5.09 5.82 3.80
N ARG A 18 5.75 6.69 3.02
CA ARG A 18 5.94 8.10 3.39
C ARG A 18 4.59 8.80 3.56
N VAL A 19 3.66 8.59 2.62
CA VAL A 19 2.30 9.14 2.72
C VAL A 19 1.57 8.58 3.94
N ARG A 20 1.67 7.27 4.21
CA ARG A 20 1.10 6.65 5.41
C ARG A 20 1.61 7.32 6.68
N ASP A 21 2.93 7.48 6.82
CA ASP A 21 3.53 8.08 8.02
C ASP A 21 3.05 9.53 8.22
N GLU A 22 2.96 10.31 7.15
CA GLU A 22 2.43 11.69 7.18
C GLU A 22 0.94 11.76 7.54
N LEU A 23 0.13 10.80 7.10
CA LEU A 23 -1.31 10.79 7.39
C LEU A 23 -1.60 10.26 8.78
N ARG A 24 -0.83 9.28 9.27
CA ARG A 24 -1.02 8.64 10.57
C ARG A 24 -0.99 9.65 11.71
N VAL A 25 -0.13 10.67 11.62
CA VAL A 25 -0.03 11.69 12.68
C VAL A 25 -1.24 12.64 12.71
N LYS A 26 -1.96 12.78 11.59
CA LYS A 26 -3.11 13.71 11.46
C LYS A 26 -4.45 13.00 11.66
N VAL A 27 -4.54 11.73 11.30
CA VAL A 27 -5.82 11.00 11.23
C VAL A 27 -6.55 10.89 12.56
N HIS A 28 -5.80 10.85 13.68
CA HIS A 28 -6.39 10.81 15.02
C HIS A 28 -7.18 12.08 15.37
N LEU A 29 -6.97 13.18 14.64
CA LEU A 29 -7.70 14.43 14.78
C LEU A 29 -8.85 14.57 13.78
N GLY A 30 -8.93 13.68 12.78
CA GLY A 30 -9.95 13.70 11.74
C GLY A 30 -11.32 13.19 12.21
N ALA A 31 -12.35 13.49 11.43
CA ALA A 31 -13.72 13.00 11.68
C ALA A 31 -13.82 11.48 11.59
N ALA A 32 -14.90 10.90 12.13
CA ALA A 32 -15.12 9.45 12.16
C ALA A 32 -15.04 8.79 10.78
N GLU A 33 -15.56 9.44 9.73
CA GLU A 33 -15.49 8.94 8.34
C GLU A 33 -14.04 8.84 7.82
N VAL A 34 -13.20 9.82 8.17
CA VAL A 34 -11.76 9.83 7.83
C VAL A 34 -11.05 8.69 8.55
N GLN A 35 -11.35 8.50 9.83
CA GLN A 35 -10.79 7.42 10.64
C GLN A 35 -11.22 6.04 10.12
N GLU A 36 -12.48 5.88 9.69
CA GLU A 36 -12.97 4.63 9.09
C GLU A 36 -12.27 4.32 7.77
N THR A 37 -12.16 5.33 6.89
CA THR A 37 -11.44 5.19 5.61
C THR A 37 -9.99 4.79 5.85
N TRP A 38 -9.33 5.43 6.82
CA TRP A 38 -7.97 5.11 7.22
C TRP A 38 -7.84 3.66 7.72
N GLN A 39 -8.72 3.20 8.61
CA GLN A 39 -8.67 1.83 9.11
C GLN A 39 -8.83 0.79 7.99
N LYS A 40 -9.70 1.07 7.00
CA LYS A 40 -9.82 0.22 5.80
C LYS A 40 -8.50 0.19 5.01
N ALA A 41 -7.88 1.35 4.81
CA ALA A 41 -6.58 1.45 4.14
C ALA A 41 -5.48 0.67 4.88
N GLU A 42 -5.43 0.77 6.21
CA GLU A 42 -4.45 0.06 7.05
C GLU A 42 -4.64 -1.46 7.02
N LYS A 43 -5.88 -1.94 6.86
CA LYS A 43 -6.15 -3.37 6.65
C LYS A 43 -5.57 -3.85 5.31
N SER A 44 -5.82 -3.10 4.23
CA SER A 44 -5.22 -3.39 2.92
C SER A 44 -3.69 -3.27 2.96
N TRP A 45 -3.15 -2.36 3.77
CA TRP A 45 -1.70 -2.24 4.01
C TRP A 45 -1.10 -3.53 4.56
N GLY A 46 -1.71 -4.12 5.60
CA GLY A 46 -1.25 -5.39 6.16
C GLY A 46 -1.29 -6.53 5.14
N HIS A 47 -2.31 -6.55 4.28
CA HIS A 47 -2.41 -7.53 3.19
C HIS A 47 -1.29 -7.34 2.15
N LEU A 48 -1.00 -6.10 1.80
CA LEU A 48 0.08 -5.73 0.88
C LEU A 48 1.43 -6.20 1.44
N GLU A 49 1.72 -5.96 2.71
CA GLU A 49 2.96 -6.40 3.36
C GLU A 49 3.13 -7.93 3.29
N GLY A 50 2.03 -8.67 3.48
CA GLY A 50 2.00 -10.12 3.30
C GLY A 50 2.36 -10.54 1.88
N ARG A 51 1.75 -9.90 0.86
CA ARG A 51 2.04 -10.19 -0.56
C ARG A 51 3.49 -9.88 -0.92
N LEU A 52 4.05 -8.78 -0.41
CA LEU A 52 5.46 -8.44 -0.65
C LEU A 52 6.43 -9.43 -0.03
N LYS A 53 6.09 -9.97 1.16
CA LYS A 53 6.89 -11.04 1.76
C LYS A 53 6.91 -12.27 0.85
N VAL A 54 5.75 -12.71 0.39
CA VAL A 54 5.65 -13.84 -0.55
C VAL A 54 6.41 -13.54 -1.83
N LEU A 55 6.28 -12.35 -2.40
CA LEU A 55 6.97 -11.95 -3.64
C LEU A 55 8.51 -12.01 -3.51
N ARG A 56 9.04 -11.72 -2.33
CA ARG A 56 10.48 -11.86 -2.04
C ARG A 56 10.92 -13.33 -1.95
N ASP A 57 10.07 -14.18 -1.40
CA ASP A 57 10.38 -15.58 -1.09
C ASP A 57 10.16 -16.52 -2.29
N VAL A 58 9.37 -16.12 -3.31
CA VAL A 58 9.09 -16.94 -4.50
C VAL A 58 10.12 -16.76 -5.63
N ALA A 59 10.35 -17.85 -6.38
CA ALA A 59 11.14 -17.86 -7.60
C ALA A 59 10.55 -16.91 -8.66
N GLN A 60 11.40 -16.41 -9.56
CA GLN A 60 11.04 -15.34 -10.52
C GLN A 60 9.81 -15.68 -11.37
N GLU A 61 9.73 -16.89 -11.94
CA GLU A 61 8.63 -17.31 -12.82
C GLU A 61 7.26 -17.47 -12.11
N SER A 62 7.24 -17.63 -10.78
CA SER A 62 5.99 -17.80 -10.01
C SER A 62 5.54 -16.51 -9.31
N GLY A 63 6.26 -15.40 -9.52
CA GLY A 63 6.04 -14.14 -8.82
C GLY A 63 5.04 -13.19 -9.49
N GLU A 64 4.64 -13.43 -10.74
CA GLU A 64 3.84 -12.49 -11.52
C GLU A 64 2.45 -12.23 -10.91
N ASP A 65 1.71 -13.29 -10.57
CA ASP A 65 0.39 -13.20 -9.91
C ASP A 65 0.48 -12.47 -8.55
N VAL A 66 1.56 -12.73 -7.81
CA VAL A 66 1.80 -12.09 -6.50
C VAL A 66 2.12 -10.61 -6.69
N ALA A 67 2.87 -10.26 -7.73
CA ALA A 67 3.20 -8.88 -8.09
C ALA A 67 1.97 -8.11 -8.58
N GLU A 68 1.08 -8.72 -9.35
CA GLU A 68 -0.18 -8.13 -9.75
C GLU A 68 -1.09 -7.87 -8.54
N ALA A 69 -1.27 -8.87 -7.67
CA ALA A 69 -2.03 -8.70 -6.43
C ALA A 69 -1.47 -7.59 -5.53
N ALA A 70 -0.14 -7.48 -5.43
CA ALA A 70 0.52 -6.40 -4.68
C ALA A 70 0.23 -5.03 -5.31
N ARG A 71 0.27 -4.91 -6.64
CA ARG A 71 -0.03 -3.65 -7.34
C ARG A 71 -1.49 -3.22 -7.17
N LEU A 72 -2.44 -4.15 -7.22
CA LEU A 72 -3.85 -3.86 -6.98
C LEU A 72 -4.07 -3.30 -5.57
N LEU A 73 -3.52 -3.96 -4.54
CA LEU A 73 -3.60 -3.48 -3.16
C LEU A 73 -2.92 -2.12 -2.98
N ALA A 74 -1.77 -1.89 -3.61
CA ALA A 74 -1.08 -0.60 -3.58
C ALA A 74 -1.94 0.52 -4.20
N GLY A 75 -2.69 0.23 -5.27
CA GLY A 75 -3.66 1.13 -5.87
C GLY A 75 -4.80 1.50 -4.92
N GLU A 76 -5.45 0.50 -4.32
CA GLU A 76 -6.54 0.70 -3.36
C GLU A 76 -6.11 1.57 -2.16
N ILE A 77 -4.92 1.28 -1.60
CA ILE A 77 -4.33 2.04 -0.49
C ILE A 77 -4.08 3.48 -0.92
N ARG A 78 -3.55 3.70 -2.13
CA ARG A 78 -3.26 5.04 -2.66
C ARG A 78 -4.53 5.87 -2.74
N GLU A 79 -5.60 5.31 -3.29
CA GLU A 79 -6.89 5.98 -3.40
C GLU A 79 -7.46 6.31 -2.02
N ALA A 80 -7.42 5.37 -1.08
CA ALA A 80 -7.88 5.59 0.28
C ALA A 80 -7.07 6.68 1.00
N TYR A 81 -5.75 6.72 0.85
CA TYR A 81 -4.91 7.80 1.40
C TYR A 81 -5.19 9.15 0.74
N GLN A 82 -5.46 9.19 -0.56
CA GLN A 82 -5.88 10.42 -1.22
C GLN A 82 -7.24 10.91 -0.72
N HIS A 83 -8.16 9.99 -0.43
CA HIS A 83 -9.44 10.31 0.21
C HIS A 83 -9.21 10.90 1.61
N VAL A 84 -8.47 10.18 2.47
CA VAL A 84 -8.11 10.67 3.82
C VAL A 84 -7.48 12.06 3.75
N ARG A 85 -6.50 12.29 2.86
CA ARG A 85 -5.83 13.58 2.71
C ARG A 85 -6.77 14.71 2.28
N ARG A 86 -7.84 14.42 1.55
CA ARG A 86 -8.83 15.42 1.11
C ARG A 86 -9.76 15.87 2.23
N PHE A 87 -10.00 14.98 3.21
CA PHE A 87 -10.97 15.19 4.28
C PHE A 87 -10.32 15.41 5.66
N LEU A 88 -8.99 15.45 5.73
CA LEU A 88 -8.20 15.97 6.86
C LEU A 88 -8.10 17.49 6.81
#